data_AF-A0A931AH38-F1
#
_entry.id   AF-A0A931AH38-F1
#
_cell.length_a   1.000
_cell.length_b   1.000
_cell.length_c   1.000
_cell.angle_alpha   90.00
_cell.angle_beta   90.00
_cell.angle_gamma   90.00
#
_symmetry.space_group_name_H-M   'P 1'
#
loop_
_entity.id
_entity.type
_entity.pdbx_description
1 polymer ?
#
loop_
_entity_poly.entity_id
_entity_poly.type
_entity_poly.pdbx_seq_one_letter_code
_entity_poly.pdbx_strand_id
1 'polypeptide(L)'
;MPRNPRNQIYPANEDLPAAGGGGALVRLWRIRTELLVVAGLAVFALALLGATREGRWVPFILLTSAISVPAATRSGRNWVVAHFWCVVTRHRLQRICLETTMHTRAGRIPLVLWITPSTTGEKALIMTRAGISAEEFEAYAEEIAAACWARSANVYRHRRRAHLLIVEIVRRDETPGVTSPGLDRLYGRHAWVSLRPDLEEPPDLRTEVVLPRAA
;
A
#
# COMPACT_ATOMS: atom_id res chain seq x y z
N MET A 1 -3.43 -23.31 -1.19
CA MET A 1 -2.64 -24.24 -2.04
C MET A 1 -1.53 -24.85 -1.19
N PRO A 2 -1.17 -26.14 -1.39
CA PRO A 2 -0.05 -26.72 -0.65
C PRO A 2 1.24 -25.97 -1.01
N ARG A 3 2.03 -25.66 0.02
CA ARG A 3 3.31 -24.95 -0.08
C ARG A 3 4.20 -25.67 -1.10
N ASN A 4 4.72 -24.96 -2.12
CA ASN A 4 5.70 -25.53 -3.03
C ASN A 4 7.10 -25.38 -2.42
N PRO A 5 7.77 -26.47 -1.98
CA PRO A 5 9.14 -26.41 -1.47
C PRO A 5 10.16 -25.94 -2.53
N ARG A 6 9.76 -25.81 -3.81
CA ARG A 6 10.59 -25.31 -4.92
C ARG A 6 10.55 -23.80 -5.13
N ASN A 7 9.75 -23.01 -4.39
CA ASN A 7 9.76 -21.54 -4.55
C ASN A 7 10.84 -20.85 -3.69
N GLN A 8 11.69 -21.63 -3.01
CA GLN A 8 13.00 -21.16 -2.59
C GLN A 8 13.83 -20.89 -3.85
N ILE A 9 13.83 -19.64 -4.32
CA ILE A 9 14.71 -19.19 -5.41
C ILE A 9 16.18 -19.39 -5.02
N TYR A 10 16.47 -19.38 -3.71
CA TYR A 10 17.79 -19.57 -3.13
C TYR A 10 17.87 -20.91 -2.41
N PRO A 11 18.87 -21.76 -2.71
CA PRO A 11 19.13 -22.96 -1.93
C PRO A 11 19.52 -22.55 -0.49
N ALA A 12 19.19 -23.39 0.49
CA ALA A 12 19.33 -23.06 1.93
C ALA A 12 20.77 -22.76 2.40
N ASN A 13 21.76 -22.92 1.51
CA ASN A 13 23.18 -22.70 1.72
C ASN A 13 23.72 -21.41 1.07
N GLU A 14 22.90 -20.64 0.35
CA GLU A 14 23.27 -19.33 -0.20
C GLU A 14 22.77 -18.21 0.71
N ASP A 15 23.68 -17.32 1.13
CA ASP A 15 23.31 -16.09 1.82
C ASP A 15 22.42 -15.25 0.91
N LEU A 16 21.33 -14.72 1.47
CA LEU A 16 20.46 -13.79 0.75
C LEU A 16 21.31 -12.62 0.21
N PRO A 17 21.18 -12.27 -1.08
CA PRO A 17 21.99 -11.20 -1.64
C PRO A 17 21.75 -9.92 -0.85
N ALA A 18 22.83 -9.26 -0.43
CA ALA A 18 22.76 -7.97 0.24
C ALA A 18 21.83 -7.03 -0.55
N ALA A 19 20.94 -6.32 0.16
CA ALA A 19 19.92 -5.47 -0.45
C ALA A 19 20.55 -4.54 -1.51
N GLY A 20 20.40 -4.91 -2.79
CA GLY A 20 21.11 -4.23 -3.88
C GLY A 20 20.69 -2.77 -3.96
N GLY A 21 21.68 -1.89 -4.09
CA GLY A 21 21.49 -0.45 -4.21
C GLY A 21 20.53 -0.13 -5.36
N GLY A 22 19.30 0.27 -5.03
CA GLY A 22 18.40 0.88 -6.00
C GLY A 22 18.97 2.21 -6.48
N GLY A 23 18.68 2.59 -7.72
CA GLY A 23 19.04 3.92 -8.23
C GLY A 23 18.53 5.03 -7.29
N ALA A 24 19.20 6.18 -7.28
CA ALA A 24 18.93 7.28 -6.34
C ALA A 24 17.44 7.65 -6.26
N LEU A 25 16.72 7.59 -7.38
CA LEU A 25 15.28 7.84 -7.46
C LEU A 25 14.44 6.82 -6.66
N VAL A 26 14.79 5.54 -6.68
CA VAL A 26 14.11 4.49 -5.90
C VAL A 26 14.37 4.67 -4.41
N ARG A 27 15.60 5.06 -4.04
CA ARG A 27 15.96 5.35 -2.65
C ARG A 27 15.21 6.58 -2.15
N LEU A 28 15.17 7.66 -2.93
CA LEU A 28 14.40 8.87 -2.63
C LEU A 28 12.91 8.54 -2.47
N TRP A 29 12.35 7.73 -3.36
CA TRP A 29 10.96 7.29 -3.26
C TRP A 29 10.68 6.49 -1.99
N ARG A 30 11.63 5.66 -1.54
CA ARG A 30 11.48 4.88 -0.31
C ARG A 30 11.50 5.79 0.92
N ILE A 31 12.46 6.69 1.00
CA ILE A 31 12.70 7.61 2.13
C ILE A 31 11.70 8.79 2.10
N ARG A 32 10.86 8.94 1.07
CA ARG A 32 9.92 10.07 0.92
C ARG A 32 9.09 10.35 2.18
N THR A 33 8.63 9.31 2.88
CA THR A 33 7.82 9.47 4.10
C THR A 33 8.66 9.98 5.27
N GLU A 34 9.89 9.48 5.40
CA GLU A 34 10.85 9.96 6.40
C GLU A 34 11.25 11.41 6.12
N LEU A 35 11.51 11.76 4.85
CA LEU A 35 11.80 13.13 4.43
C LEU A 35 10.64 14.09 4.73
N LEU A 36 9.40 13.68 4.46
CA LEU A 36 8.22 14.51 4.77
C LEU A 36 8.05 14.72 6.28
N VAL A 37 8.31 13.69 7.10
CA VAL A 37 8.25 13.82 8.56
C VAL A 37 9.36 14.75 9.07
N VAL A 38 10.60 14.58 8.59
CA VAL A 38 11.73 15.44 8.95
C VAL A 38 11.48 16.89 8.51
N ALA A 39 10.98 17.10 7.30
CA ALA A 39 10.62 18.44 6.81
C ALA A 39 9.52 19.08 7.67
N GLY A 40 8.48 18.31 8.04
CA GLY A 40 7.43 18.78 8.94
C GLY A 40 7.96 19.20 10.32
N LEU A 41 8.84 18.39 10.91
CA LEU A 41 9.50 18.71 12.18
C LEU A 41 10.41 19.95 12.08
N ALA A 42 11.14 20.10 10.97
CA ALA A 42 11.99 21.26 10.73
C ALA A 42 11.16 22.55 10.61
N VAL A 43 10.05 22.52 9.85
CA VAL A 43 9.13 23.66 9.73
C VAL A 43 8.53 24.01 11.10
N PHE A 44 8.15 23.01 11.90
CA PHE A 44 7.65 23.22 13.25
C PHE A 44 8.69 23.88 14.16
N ALA A 45 9.93 23.39 14.16
CA ALA A 45 11.02 23.95 14.96
C ALA A 45 11.35 25.39 14.54
N LEU A 46 11.38 25.69 13.24
CA LEU A 46 11.59 27.04 12.72
C LEU A 46 10.44 27.99 13.11
N ALA A 47 9.18 27.51 13.06
CA ALA A 47 8.03 28.28 13.52
C ALA A 47 8.11 28.61 15.02
N LEU A 48 8.57 27.66 15.84
CA LEU A 48 8.77 27.85 17.27
C LEU A 48 9.88 28.89 17.56
N LEU A 49 11.00 28.79 16.84
CA LEU A 49 12.12 29.75 16.95
C LEU A 49 11.73 31.15 16.46
N GLY A 50 10.92 31.26 15.41
CA GLY A 50 10.41 32.54 14.93
C GLY A 50 9.44 33.19 15.91
N ALA A 51 8.55 32.39 16.53
CA ALA A 51 7.60 32.87 17.53
C ALA A 51 8.31 33.42 18.78
N THR A 52 9.38 32.78 19.24
CA THR A 52 10.14 33.24 20.41
C THR A 52 10.98 34.48 20.14
N ARG A 53 11.47 34.68 18.90
CA ARG A 53 12.32 35.84 18.55
C ARG A 53 11.52 37.08 18.17
N GLU A 54 10.40 36.93 17.48
CA GLU A 54 9.68 38.05 16.85
C GLU A 54 8.30 38.33 17.48
N GLY A 55 7.88 37.54 18.48
CA GLY A 55 6.58 37.67 19.13
C GLY A 55 5.39 37.39 18.20
N ARG A 56 5.63 36.78 17.03
CA ARG A 56 4.59 36.45 16.04
C ARG A 56 3.98 35.09 16.38
N TRP A 57 2.82 35.14 17.04
CA TRP A 57 2.04 33.95 17.43
C TRP A 57 1.24 33.31 16.29
N VAL A 58 1.06 34.02 15.17
CA VAL A 58 0.27 33.54 14.01
C VAL A 58 0.72 32.19 13.46
N PRO A 59 2.02 31.94 13.14
CA PRO A 59 2.46 30.63 12.68
C PRO A 59 2.26 29.53 13.73
N PHE A 60 2.37 29.86 15.02
CA PHE A 60 2.07 28.92 16.11
C PHE A 60 0.59 28.56 16.11
N ILE A 61 -0.32 29.54 16.09
CA ILE A 61 -1.78 29.30 16.06
C ILE A 61 -2.18 28.47 14.83
N LEU A 62 -1.63 28.77 13.65
CA LEU A 62 -1.91 28.01 12.43
C LEU A 62 -1.44 26.55 12.54
N LEU A 63 -0.27 26.31 13.10
CA LEU A 63 0.31 24.97 13.19
C LEU A 63 -0.35 24.16 14.32
N THR A 64 -0.60 24.78 15.48
CA THR A 64 -1.37 24.17 16.56
C THR A 64 -2.80 23.88 16.12
N SER A 65 -3.49 24.81 15.45
CA SER A 65 -4.84 24.53 14.93
C SER A 65 -4.86 23.43 13.87
N ALA A 66 -3.87 23.37 12.98
CA ALA A 66 -3.74 22.30 11.99
C ALA A 66 -3.57 20.90 12.63
N ILE A 67 -3.01 20.81 13.84
CA ILE A 67 -2.86 19.55 14.59
C ILE A 67 -4.07 19.31 15.51
N SER A 68 -4.54 20.34 16.20
CA SER A 68 -5.63 20.25 17.19
C SER A 68 -6.99 20.02 16.56
N VAL A 69 -7.29 20.58 15.38
CA VAL A 69 -8.58 20.40 14.70
C VAL A 69 -8.80 18.94 14.26
N PRO A 70 -7.82 18.25 13.64
CA PRO A 70 -7.94 16.82 13.39
C PRO A 70 -8.01 15.99 14.68
N ALA A 71 -7.30 16.39 15.74
CA ALA A 71 -7.31 15.68 17.02
C ALA A 71 -8.65 15.81 17.76
N ALA A 72 -9.32 16.96 17.66
CA ALA A 72 -10.59 17.23 18.32
C ALA A 72 -11.79 16.58 17.62
N THR A 73 -11.69 16.32 16.31
CA THR A 73 -12.78 15.75 15.52
C THR A 73 -12.63 14.24 15.35
N ARG A 74 -13.74 13.49 15.47
CA ARG A 74 -13.75 12.04 15.21
C ARG A 74 -13.30 11.71 13.79
N SER A 75 -13.71 12.52 12.82
CA SER A 75 -13.32 12.39 11.41
C SER A 75 -11.82 12.62 11.20
N GLY A 76 -11.25 13.65 11.85
CA GLY A 76 -9.81 13.94 11.77
C GLY A 76 -8.97 12.82 12.40
N ARG A 77 -9.35 12.34 13.59
CA ARG A 77 -8.69 11.20 14.24
C ARG A 77 -8.72 9.94 13.36
N ASN A 78 -9.87 9.62 12.78
CA ASN A 78 -10.00 8.46 11.89
C ASN A 78 -9.14 8.62 10.63
N TRP A 79 -9.08 9.83 10.06
CA TRP A 79 -8.24 10.14 8.91
C TRP A 79 -6.74 9.97 9.24
N VAL A 80 -6.29 10.49 10.38
CA VAL A 80 -4.89 10.35 10.83
C VAL A 80 -4.54 8.89 11.06
N VAL A 81 -5.40 8.13 11.76
CA VAL A 81 -5.19 6.70 12.01
C VAL A 81 -5.11 5.92 10.69
N ALA A 82 -6.00 6.21 9.73
CA ALA A 82 -6.00 5.55 8.44
C ALA A 82 -4.70 5.80 7.64
N HIS A 83 -4.20 7.05 7.65
CA HIS A 83 -2.93 7.39 6.99
C HIS A 83 -1.71 6.85 7.73
N PHE A 84 -1.75 6.81 9.07
CA PHE A 84 -0.73 6.16 9.88
C PHE A 84 -0.58 4.69 9.49
N TRP A 85 -1.70 3.97 9.39
CA TRP A 85 -1.70 2.57 8.93
C TRP A 85 -1.14 2.41 7.51
N CYS A 86 -1.41 3.35 6.60
CA CYS A 86 -0.81 3.33 5.27
C CYS A 86 0.73 3.39 5.32
N VAL A 87 1.29 4.22 6.21
CA VAL A 87 2.75 4.31 6.41
C VAL A 87 3.29 3.03 7.03
N VAL A 88 2.64 2.51 8.08
CA VAL A 88 3.03 1.26 8.73
C VAL A 88 3.01 0.09 7.74
N THR A 89 1.94 -0.04 6.96
CA THR A 89 1.80 -1.02 5.89
C THR A 89 2.91 -0.87 4.86
N ARG A 90 3.28 0.34 4.44
CA ARG A 90 4.41 0.57 3.51
C ARG A 90 5.70 -0.06 4.02
N HIS A 91 6.07 0.24 5.27
CA HIS A 91 7.32 -0.23 5.86
C HIS A 91 7.31 -1.74 6.06
N ARG A 92 6.19 -2.29 6.56
CA ARG A 92 6.05 -3.73 6.80
C ARG A 92 6.03 -4.53 5.51
N LEU A 93 5.36 -4.03 4.46
CA LEU A 93 5.32 -4.66 3.14
C LEU A 93 6.71 -4.66 2.48
N GLN A 94 7.47 -3.58 2.62
CA GLN A 94 8.85 -3.54 2.13
C GLN A 94 9.75 -4.50 2.91
N ARG A 95 9.57 -4.59 4.23
CA ARG A 95 10.34 -5.51 5.07
C ARG A 95 10.04 -6.96 4.72
N ILE A 96 8.78 -7.35 4.60
CA ILE A 96 8.46 -8.74 4.22
C ILE A 96 9.00 -9.09 2.83
N CYS A 97 9.00 -8.15 1.87
CA CYS A 97 9.62 -8.38 0.56
C CYS A 97 11.16 -8.56 0.63
N LEU A 98 11.82 -7.97 1.65
CA LEU A 98 13.25 -8.18 1.90
C LEU A 98 13.52 -9.51 2.59
N GLU A 99 12.69 -9.89 3.56
CA GLU A 99 12.88 -11.09 4.39
C GLU A 99 12.40 -12.38 3.69
N THR A 100 11.61 -12.26 2.62
CA THR A 100 11.11 -13.38 1.80
C THR A 100 11.73 -13.36 0.41
N THR A 101 11.48 -14.37 -0.41
CA THR A 101 11.99 -14.45 -1.80
C THR A 101 11.33 -13.47 -2.77
N MET A 102 10.43 -12.58 -2.30
CA MET A 102 9.78 -11.54 -3.11
C MET A 102 10.75 -10.40 -3.48
N HIS A 103 11.96 -10.73 -3.92
CA HIS A 103 12.97 -9.83 -4.43
C HIS A 103 13.73 -10.49 -5.57
N THR A 104 14.27 -9.68 -6.48
CA THR A 104 15.08 -10.19 -7.60
C THR A 104 16.40 -10.77 -7.09
N ARG A 105 17.11 -11.58 -7.89
CA ARG A 105 18.48 -12.05 -7.60
C ARG A 105 19.48 -10.96 -7.20
N ALA A 106 19.27 -9.73 -7.65
CA ALA A 106 20.10 -8.57 -7.27
C ALA A 106 19.63 -7.86 -5.98
N GLY A 107 18.76 -8.48 -5.16
CA GLY A 107 18.23 -7.91 -3.91
C GLY A 107 17.24 -6.74 -4.11
N ARG A 108 16.74 -6.52 -5.34
CA ARG A 108 15.77 -5.43 -5.62
C ARG A 108 14.35 -5.87 -5.25
N ILE A 109 13.73 -5.16 -4.32
CA ILE A 109 12.33 -5.37 -3.94
C ILE A 109 11.35 -4.67 -4.89
N PRO A 110 10.10 -5.16 -4.96
CA PRO A 110 8.97 -4.48 -5.59
C PRO A 110 8.80 -3.05 -5.07
N LEU A 111 8.36 -2.15 -5.96
CA LEU A 111 8.17 -0.75 -5.63
C LEU A 111 6.73 -0.51 -5.17
N VAL A 112 6.55 -0.18 -3.90
CA VAL A 112 5.28 0.32 -3.38
C VAL A 112 5.05 1.74 -3.91
N LEU A 113 4.20 1.86 -4.92
CA LEU A 113 3.90 3.14 -5.57
C LEU A 113 3.04 4.00 -4.64
N TRP A 114 1.93 3.43 -4.17
CA TRP A 114 0.93 4.16 -3.42
C TRP A 114 0.17 3.25 -2.48
N ILE A 115 -0.27 3.78 -1.34
CA ILE A 115 -1.16 3.09 -0.41
C ILE A 115 -2.28 4.06 -0.04
N THR A 116 -3.52 3.62 -0.20
CA THR A 116 -4.71 4.36 0.24
C THR A 116 -5.44 3.61 1.34
N PRO A 117 -6.08 4.34 2.25
CA PRO A 117 -7.08 3.73 3.13
C PRO A 117 -8.26 3.18 2.31
N SER A 118 -8.83 2.07 2.77
CA SER A 118 -10.04 1.45 2.21
C SER A 118 -11.08 1.23 3.31
N THR A 119 -12.27 0.74 2.93
CA THR A 119 -13.33 0.32 3.86
C THR A 119 -12.86 -0.77 4.83
N THR A 120 -12.10 -1.73 4.31
CA THR A 120 -11.59 -2.93 4.98
C THR A 120 -10.24 -2.75 5.68
N GLY A 121 -9.46 -1.74 5.28
CA GLY A 121 -8.13 -1.48 5.82
C GLY A 121 -7.34 -0.56 4.89
N GLU A 122 -6.44 -1.14 4.09
CA GLU A 122 -5.64 -0.40 3.11
C GLU A 122 -5.52 -1.15 1.76
N LYS A 123 -5.34 -0.42 0.66
CA LYS A 123 -4.99 -0.98 -0.65
C LYS A 123 -3.63 -0.43 -1.08
N ALA A 124 -2.68 -1.32 -1.37
CA ALA A 124 -1.33 -0.99 -1.82
C ALA A 124 -1.16 -1.29 -3.30
N LEU A 125 -0.86 -0.26 -4.11
CA LEU A 125 -0.42 -0.45 -5.50
C LEU A 125 1.07 -0.73 -5.52
N ILE A 126 1.43 -1.87 -6.08
CA ILE A 126 2.80 -2.35 -6.18
C ILE A 126 3.16 -2.50 -7.65
N MET A 127 4.35 -2.00 -7.99
CA MET A 127 5.01 -2.30 -9.25
C MET A 127 6.06 -3.38 -9.01
N THR A 128 5.83 -4.57 -9.57
CA THR A 128 6.78 -5.68 -9.46
C THR A 128 7.99 -5.45 -10.35
N ARG A 129 9.08 -6.15 -10.04
CA ARG A 129 10.29 -6.20 -10.86
C ARG A 129 10.27 -7.47 -11.71
N ALA A 130 11.15 -7.52 -12.72
CA ALA A 130 11.33 -8.72 -13.52
C ALA A 130 11.67 -9.92 -12.62
N GLY A 131 10.92 -11.02 -12.80
CA GLY A 131 11.04 -12.22 -11.98
C GLY A 131 10.11 -12.28 -10.76
N ILE A 132 9.28 -11.26 -10.53
CA ILE A 132 8.29 -11.25 -9.44
C ILE A 132 6.90 -11.13 -10.06
N SER A 133 6.01 -12.07 -9.73
CA SER A 133 4.64 -12.13 -10.28
C SER A 133 3.58 -11.87 -9.21
N ALA A 134 2.33 -11.69 -9.62
CA ALA A 134 1.23 -11.50 -8.70
C ALA A 134 0.87 -12.80 -7.96
N GLU A 135 1.05 -13.94 -8.62
CA GLU A 135 0.87 -15.28 -8.04
C GLU A 135 1.85 -15.56 -6.91
N GLU A 136 3.07 -14.99 -6.99
CA GLU A 136 4.02 -15.05 -5.87
C GLU A 136 3.52 -14.26 -4.66
N PHE A 137 2.99 -13.06 -4.87
CA PHE A 137 2.37 -12.28 -3.78
C PHE A 137 1.19 -13.02 -3.15
N GLU A 138 0.38 -13.69 -3.96
CA GLU A 138 -0.75 -14.49 -3.47
C GLU A 138 -0.26 -15.71 -2.67
N ALA A 139 0.84 -16.34 -3.08
CA ALA A 139 1.46 -17.44 -2.33
C ALA A 139 1.97 -16.99 -0.95
N TYR A 140 2.37 -15.72 -0.82
CA TYR A 140 2.81 -15.10 0.45
C TYR A 140 1.71 -14.27 1.14
N ALA A 141 0.44 -14.40 0.74
CA ALA A 141 -0.64 -13.57 1.27
C ALA A 141 -0.78 -13.68 2.80
N GLU A 142 -0.59 -14.87 3.36
CA GLU A 142 -0.68 -15.10 4.81
C GLU A 142 0.53 -14.51 5.55
N GLU A 143 1.74 -14.63 5.00
CA GLU A 143 2.93 -13.97 5.54
C GLU A 143 2.82 -12.44 5.45
N ILE A 144 2.25 -11.91 4.37
CA ILE A 144 1.97 -10.49 4.21
C ILE A 144 0.94 -10.03 5.27
N ALA A 145 -0.14 -10.78 5.46
CA ALA A 145 -1.16 -10.47 6.46
C ALA A 145 -0.54 -10.45 7.88
N ALA A 146 0.22 -11.48 8.24
CA ALA A 146 0.92 -11.56 9.51
C ALA A 146 1.94 -10.41 9.69
N ALA A 147 2.76 -10.16 8.66
CA ALA A 147 3.76 -9.10 8.69
C ALA A 147 3.12 -7.72 8.82
N CYS A 148 1.95 -7.50 8.23
CA CYS A 148 1.23 -6.23 8.28
C CYS A 148 0.31 -6.10 9.50
N TRP A 149 0.18 -7.11 10.37
CA TRP A 149 -0.80 -7.15 11.46
C TRP A 149 -2.25 -7.05 10.99
N ALA A 150 -2.55 -7.74 9.90
CA ALA A 150 -3.86 -7.77 9.26
C ALA A 150 -4.54 -9.12 9.48
N ARG A 151 -5.85 -9.16 9.29
CA ARG A 151 -6.66 -10.39 9.34
C ARG A 151 -6.41 -11.24 8.11
N SER A 152 -6.32 -10.62 6.94
CA SER A 152 -5.98 -11.26 5.68
C SER A 152 -5.35 -10.27 4.71
N ALA A 153 -4.75 -10.79 3.64
CA ALA A 153 -4.30 -10.01 2.50
C ALA A 153 -4.84 -10.64 1.21
N ASN A 154 -5.39 -9.81 0.32
CA ASN A 154 -5.93 -10.25 -0.97
C ASN A 154 -5.08 -9.64 -2.09
N VAL A 155 -4.77 -10.42 -3.12
CA VAL A 155 -3.95 -9.96 -4.25
C VAL A 155 -4.76 -9.89 -5.53
N TYR A 156 -4.66 -8.76 -6.21
CA TYR A 156 -5.30 -8.51 -7.49
C TYR A 156 -4.24 -8.18 -8.54
N ARG A 157 -4.32 -8.80 -9.72
CA ARG A 157 -3.44 -8.50 -10.86
C ARG A 157 -4.11 -7.56 -11.84
N HIS A 158 -3.34 -6.70 -12.49
CA HIS A 158 -3.88 -5.85 -13.56
C HIS A 158 -4.03 -6.63 -14.87
N ARG A 159 -5.21 -6.57 -15.51
CA ARG A 159 -5.56 -7.32 -16.73
C ARG A 159 -4.59 -7.14 -17.89
N ARG A 160 -4.11 -5.91 -18.10
CA ARG A 160 -3.26 -5.55 -19.25
C ARG A 160 -1.77 -5.37 -18.89
N ARG A 161 -1.42 -5.35 -17.60
CA ARG A 161 -0.08 -4.92 -17.13
C ARG A 161 0.37 -5.82 -15.99
N ALA A 162 1.01 -6.94 -16.32
CA ALA A 162 1.42 -7.94 -15.32
C ALA A 162 2.42 -7.42 -14.26
N HIS A 163 3.10 -6.29 -14.52
CA HIS A 163 4.00 -5.65 -13.57
C HIS A 163 3.28 -4.81 -12.50
N LEU A 164 1.95 -4.69 -12.55
CA LEU A 164 1.15 -3.96 -11.57
C LEU A 164 0.21 -4.92 -10.85
N LEU A 165 0.23 -4.85 -9.53
CA LEU A 165 -0.67 -5.58 -8.65
C LEU A 165 -1.17 -4.70 -7.51
N ILE A 166 -2.34 -5.05 -6.98
CA ILE A 166 -2.87 -4.48 -5.75
C ILE A 166 -2.79 -5.55 -4.67
N VAL A 167 -2.25 -5.17 -3.51
CA VAL A 167 -2.38 -5.93 -2.28
C VAL A 167 -3.36 -5.19 -1.38
N GLU A 168 -4.53 -5.78 -1.17
CA GLU A 168 -5.51 -5.30 -0.21
C GLU A 168 -5.22 -5.93 1.15
N ILE A 169 -5.07 -5.08 2.16
CA ILE A 169 -4.80 -5.47 3.53
C ILE A 169 -6.07 -5.27 4.33
N VAL A 170 -6.66 -6.38 4.76
CA VAL A 170 -7.94 -6.42 5.47
C VAL A 170 -7.66 -6.46 6.97
N ARG A 171 -8.04 -5.40 7.69
CA ARG A 171 -7.88 -5.29 9.14
C ARG A 171 -9.20 -5.35 9.88
N ARG A 172 -10.26 -4.88 9.23
CA ARG A 172 -11.61 -4.74 9.79
C ARG A 172 -12.64 -5.21 8.78
N ASP A 173 -13.81 -5.58 9.29
CA ASP A 173 -14.98 -5.87 8.47
C ASP A 173 -15.40 -4.62 7.70
N GLU A 174 -16.04 -4.83 6.55
CA GLU A 174 -16.50 -3.74 5.70
C GLU A 174 -17.36 -2.79 6.52
N THR A 175 -16.97 -1.51 6.53
CA THR A 175 -17.76 -0.46 7.17
C THR A 175 -18.74 0.08 6.12
N PRO A 176 -20.04 -0.25 6.20
CA PRO A 176 -21.02 0.24 5.23
C PRO A 176 -21.05 1.77 5.24
N GLY A 177 -21.04 2.39 4.06
CA GLY A 177 -21.16 3.84 3.87
C GLY A 177 -19.85 4.64 3.89
N VAL A 178 -18.69 4.02 4.11
CA VAL A 178 -17.40 4.71 3.96
C VAL A 178 -16.94 4.59 2.51
N THR A 179 -16.94 5.68 1.75
CA THR A 179 -16.32 5.69 0.42
C THR A 179 -14.82 5.48 0.57
N SER A 180 -14.24 4.46 -0.08
CA SER A 180 -12.79 4.25 -0.11
C SER A 180 -12.12 5.52 -0.67
N PRO A 181 -11.29 6.24 0.10
CA PRO A 181 -10.66 7.46 -0.40
C PRO A 181 -9.61 7.10 -1.47
N GLY A 182 -9.99 7.29 -2.74
CA GLY A 182 -9.05 7.51 -3.83
C GLY A 182 -8.82 6.35 -4.79
N LEU A 183 -8.80 5.08 -4.34
CA LEU A 183 -8.39 3.98 -5.23
C LEU A 183 -9.52 3.39 -6.09
N ASP A 184 -10.73 3.16 -5.57
CA ASP A 184 -11.80 2.56 -6.41
C ASP A 184 -12.18 3.45 -7.61
N ARG A 185 -12.00 4.77 -7.49
CA ARG A 185 -12.20 5.76 -8.58
C ARG A 185 -11.08 5.75 -9.61
N LEU A 186 -9.83 5.61 -9.19
CA LEU A 186 -8.65 5.69 -10.07
C LEU A 186 -8.38 4.38 -10.83
N TYR A 187 -8.91 3.26 -10.34
CA TYR A 187 -8.41 1.95 -10.72
C TYR A 187 -9.35 1.16 -11.63
N GLY A 188 -10.59 1.61 -11.82
CA GLY A 188 -11.59 0.97 -12.69
C GLY A 188 -11.83 -0.49 -12.29
N ARG A 189 -12.97 -0.81 -11.68
CA ARG A 189 -13.27 -2.18 -11.20
C ARG A 189 -12.96 -3.28 -12.21
N HIS A 190 -13.05 -3.00 -13.50
CA HIS A 190 -12.86 -3.96 -14.59
C HIS A 190 -11.41 -4.22 -14.98
N ALA A 191 -10.43 -3.47 -14.46
CA ALA A 191 -9.03 -3.59 -14.82
C ALA A 191 -8.23 -4.56 -13.94
N TRP A 192 -8.81 -5.01 -12.82
CA TRP A 192 -8.15 -5.84 -11.81
C TRP A 192 -8.87 -7.17 -11.68
N VAL A 193 -8.10 -8.25 -11.60
CA VAL A 193 -8.61 -9.62 -11.48
C VAL A 193 -8.07 -10.20 -10.19
N SER A 194 -8.98 -10.71 -9.36
CA SER A 194 -8.62 -11.42 -8.14
C SER A 194 -7.86 -12.70 -8.48
N LEU A 195 -6.82 -13.02 -7.72
CA LEU A 195 -6.17 -14.32 -7.82
C LEU A 195 -6.87 -15.40 -6.98
N ARG A 196 -7.79 -14.98 -6.10
CA ARG A 196 -8.69 -15.83 -5.32
C ARG A 196 -10.07 -15.88 -5.98
N PRO A 197 -10.49 -17.01 -6.56
CA PRO A 197 -11.78 -17.14 -7.25
C PRO A 197 -12.98 -16.92 -6.31
N ASP A 198 -12.82 -17.21 -5.02
CA ASP A 198 -13.80 -17.00 -3.95
C ASP A 198 -14.09 -15.53 -3.64
N LEU A 199 -13.19 -14.63 -4.05
CA LEU A 199 -13.34 -13.18 -3.91
C LEU A 199 -13.85 -12.51 -5.19
N GLU A 200 -14.04 -13.27 -6.28
CA GLU A 200 -14.57 -12.72 -7.52
C GLU A 200 -16.09 -12.58 -7.38
N GLU A 201 -16.55 -11.35 -7.23
CA GLU A 201 -17.97 -11.02 -7.29
C GLU A 201 -18.49 -11.49 -8.68
N PRO A 202 -19.59 -12.27 -8.74
CA PRO A 202 -20.02 -12.91 -9.98
C PRO A 202 -20.17 -11.86 -11.09
N PRO A 203 -19.68 -12.14 -12.31
CA PRO A 203 -19.72 -11.17 -13.39
C PRO A 203 -21.16 -10.69 -13.58
N ASP A 204 -21.35 -9.37 -13.46
CA ASP A 204 -22.63 -8.71 -13.68
C ASP A 204 -23.16 -9.13 -15.06
N LEU A 205 -24.18 -9.99 -15.08
CA LEU A 205 -24.88 -10.46 -16.28
C LEU A 205 -25.64 -9.32 -17.02
N ARG A 206 -25.41 -8.06 -16.63
CA ARG A 206 -25.96 -6.84 -17.24
C ARG A 206 -25.14 -6.33 -18.43
N THR A 207 -24.13 -7.06 -18.89
CA THR A 207 -23.59 -6.81 -20.24
C THR A 207 -24.67 -7.24 -21.22
N GLU A 208 -25.33 -6.27 -21.84
CA GLU A 208 -26.41 -6.44 -22.81
C GLU A 208 -26.11 -7.61 -23.76
N VAL A 209 -26.90 -8.68 -23.62
CA VAL A 209 -27.07 -9.66 -24.68
C VAL A 209 -27.72 -8.90 -25.84
N VAL A 210 -26.90 -8.50 -26.81
CA VAL A 210 -27.40 -8.07 -28.12
C VAL A 210 -28.08 -9.29 -28.73
N LEU A 211 -29.38 -9.40 -28.51
CA LEU A 211 -30.22 -10.36 -29.21
C LEU A 211 -30.18 -10.00 -30.70
N PRO A 212 -29.86 -10.94 -31.60
CA PRO A 212 -30.01 -10.68 -33.02
C PRO A 212 -31.49 -10.40 -33.27
N ARG A 213 -31.78 -9.20 -33.82
CA ARG A 213 -33.10 -8.91 -34.37
C ARG A 213 -33.34 -9.93 -35.49
N ALA A 214 -34.23 -10.89 -35.23
CA ALA A 214 -34.80 -11.73 -36.26
C ALA A 214 -35.53 -10.82 -37.26
N ALA A 215 -35.24 -11.05 -38.55
CA ALA A 215 -35.86 -10.41 -39.70
C ALA A 215 -37.30 -10.90 -39.89
#